data_AF-A0A0B2SSU1-F1
#
_entry.id   AF-A0A0B2SSU1-F1
#
_cell.length_a   1.000
_cell.length_b   1.000
_cell.length_c   1.000
_cell.angle_alpha   90.00
_cell.angle_beta   90.00
_cell.angle_gamma   90.00
#
_symmetry.space_group_name_H-M   'P 1'
#
loop_
_entity.id
_entity.type
_entity.pdbx_description
1 polymer ?
#
loop_
_entity_poly.entity_id
_entity_poly.type
_entity_poly.pdbx_seq_one_letter_code
_entity_poly.pdbx_strand_id
1 'polypeptide(L)'
;VCPLCGQVQEEVGHLFFNCKRTIGLWWESMRWIQVVGPLPASPASHFVQFCDGFGAAINHSRWCGWWVALTSTIWEHRNLLIFQGKTFDSSKVMEDAIFLAWSWLKAREKGFNTSFNHWSSNISDSYG
;
A
#
# COMPACT_ATOMS: atom_id res chain seq x y z
N VAL A 1 3.51 -15.83 16.58
CA VAL A 1 2.36 -14.89 16.62
C VAL A 1 2.74 -13.65 15.83
N CYS A 2 1.80 -13.00 15.13
CA CYS A 2 2.02 -11.79 14.35
C CYS A 2 2.55 -10.66 15.25
N PRO A 3 3.71 -10.08 14.92
CA PRO A 3 4.36 -9.05 15.72
C PRO A 3 3.56 -7.75 15.75
N LEU A 4 2.72 -7.49 14.75
CA LEU A 4 1.96 -6.25 14.63
C LEU A 4 0.73 -6.25 15.55
N CYS A 5 -0.06 -7.34 15.52
CA CYS A 5 -1.34 -7.40 16.24
C CYS A 5 -1.28 -8.22 17.54
N GLY A 6 -0.30 -9.11 17.70
CA GLY A 6 -0.14 -9.99 18.86
C GLY A 6 -1.21 -11.08 19.00
N GLN A 7 -2.06 -11.31 17.99
CA GLN A 7 -3.28 -12.13 18.16
C GLN A 7 -3.29 -13.47 17.42
N VAL A 8 -2.79 -13.54 16.20
CA VAL A 8 -2.85 -14.76 15.37
C VAL A 8 -1.46 -15.16 14.86
N GLN A 9 -1.32 -16.33 14.25
CA GLN A 9 -0.06 -16.72 13.61
C GLN A 9 0.32 -15.71 12.52
N GLU A 10 1.63 -15.44 12.39
CA GLU A 10 2.09 -14.60 11.28
C GLU A 10 2.03 -15.44 10.00
N GLU A 11 1.14 -15.05 9.10
CA GLU A 11 1.03 -15.58 7.75
C GLU A 11 1.02 -14.42 6.75
N VAL A 12 1.42 -14.66 5.50
CA VAL A 12 1.48 -13.61 4.47
C VAL A 12 0.13 -12.90 4.31
N GLY A 13 -0.95 -13.67 4.15
CA GLY A 13 -2.29 -13.11 3.98
C GLY A 13 -2.76 -12.31 5.19
N HIS A 14 -2.42 -12.77 6.40
CA HIS A 14 -2.69 -12.02 7.61
C HIS A 14 -1.86 -10.74 7.71
N LEU A 15 -0.54 -10.85 7.65
CA LEU A 15 0.40 -9.74 7.85
C LEU A 15 0.08 -8.57 6.92
N PHE A 16 -0.07 -8.85 5.63
CA PHE A 16 -0.22 -7.80 4.63
C PHE A 16 -1.66 -7.31 4.49
N PHE A 17 -2.67 -8.18 4.53
CA PHE A 17 -4.02 -7.82 4.06
C PHE A 17 -5.10 -7.86 5.14
N ASN A 18 -4.98 -8.70 6.17
CA ASN A 18 -6.04 -8.89 7.17
C ASN A 18 -5.67 -8.48 8.60
N CYS A 19 -4.42 -8.12 8.86
CA CYS A 19 -3.99 -7.69 10.18
C CYS A 19 -4.65 -6.35 10.51
N LYS A 20 -5.21 -6.23 11.72
CA LYS A 20 -5.86 -4.99 12.18
C LYS A 20 -4.98 -3.74 12.10
N ARG A 21 -3.66 -3.90 12.01
CA ARG A 21 -2.68 -2.81 11.88
C ARG A 21 -2.40 -2.42 10.43
N THR A 22 -2.72 -3.28 9.46
CA THR A 22 -2.39 -3.07 8.04
C THR A 22 -3.62 -2.99 7.14
N ILE A 23 -4.74 -3.64 7.48
CA ILE A 23 -5.97 -3.63 6.67
C ILE A 23 -6.51 -2.22 6.38
N GLY A 24 -6.39 -1.31 7.36
CA GLY A 24 -6.79 0.09 7.20
C GLY A 24 -5.99 0.84 6.14
N LEU A 25 -4.76 0.42 5.85
CA LEU A 25 -3.92 1.02 4.81
C LEU A 25 -4.52 0.75 3.43
N TRP A 26 -4.97 -0.48 3.19
CA TRP A 26 -5.60 -0.88 1.93
C TRP A 26 -6.97 -0.23 1.74
N TRP A 27 -7.76 -0.13 2.81
CA TRP A 27 -9.03 0.60 2.76
C TRP A 27 -8.82 2.07 2.41
N GLU A 28 -7.78 2.72 2.94
CA GLU A 28 -7.47 4.09 2.56
C GLU A 28 -7.17 4.20 1.06
N SER A 29 -6.42 3.24 0.48
CA SER A 29 -6.19 3.21 -0.97
C SER A 29 -7.48 3.06 -1.78
N MET A 30 -8.44 2.25 -1.30
CA MET A 30 -9.74 2.11 -1.97
C MET A 30 -10.59 3.39 -1.89
N ARG A 31 -10.45 4.16 -0.81
CA ARG A 31 -11.16 5.45 -0.65
C ARG A 31 -10.74 6.47 -1.69
N TRP A 32 -9.49 6.43 -2.19
CA TRP A 32 -9.01 7.35 -3.22
C TRP A 32 -9.84 7.29 -4.51
N ILE A 33 -10.41 6.12 -4.81
CA ILE A 33 -11.24 5.85 -5.99
C ILE A 33 -12.71 5.57 -5.65
N GLN A 34 -13.13 5.87 -4.42
CA GLN A 34 -14.52 5.69 -3.96
C GLN A 34 -15.04 4.24 -4.09
N VAL A 35 -14.15 3.24 -4.03
CA VAL A 35 -14.56 1.83 -4.07
C VAL A 35 -14.75 1.29 -2.66
N VAL A 36 -15.81 0.50 -2.48
CA VAL A 36 -16.10 -0.24 -1.24
C VAL A 36 -16.27 -1.71 -1.59
N GLY A 37 -15.67 -2.59 -0.78
CA GLY A 37 -15.79 -4.02 -0.99
C GLY A 37 -14.85 -4.83 -0.09
N PRO A 38 -15.01 -6.16 -0.07
CA PRO A 38 -14.11 -7.03 0.65
C PRO A 38 -12.72 -7.08 0.00
N LEU A 39 -11.70 -7.22 0.83
CA LEU A 39 -10.32 -7.48 0.41
C LEU A 39 -10.02 -8.98 0.50
N PRO A 40 -9.51 -9.61 -0.56
CA PRO A 40 -9.07 -11.00 -0.54
C PRO A 40 -7.93 -11.22 0.46
N ALA A 41 -7.98 -12.33 1.18
CA ALA A 41 -6.89 -12.77 2.04
C ALA A 41 -5.68 -13.34 1.26
N SER A 42 -5.92 -13.83 0.04
CA SER A 42 -4.91 -14.42 -0.83
C SER A 42 -4.05 -13.30 -1.46
N PRO A 43 -2.71 -13.37 -1.36
CA PRO A 43 -1.83 -12.39 -2.00
C PRO A 43 -2.06 -12.27 -3.51
N ALA A 44 -2.25 -13.39 -4.20
CA ALA A 44 -2.45 -13.38 -5.65
C ALA A 44 -3.78 -12.70 -6.03
N SER A 45 -4.87 -13.04 -5.32
CA SER A 45 -6.17 -12.44 -5.58
C SER A 45 -6.21 -10.96 -5.20
N HIS A 46 -5.54 -10.57 -4.12
CA HIS A 46 -5.43 -9.18 -3.70
C HIS A 46 -4.61 -8.35 -4.70
N PHE A 47 -3.53 -8.93 -5.25
CA PHE A 47 -2.75 -8.28 -6.30
C PHE A 47 -3.59 -8.03 -7.55
N VAL A 48 -4.28 -9.07 -8.05
CA VAL A 48 -5.18 -8.97 -9.22
C VAL A 48 -6.28 -7.94 -8.97
N GLN A 49 -6.89 -7.90 -7.78
CA GLN A 49 -7.92 -6.90 -7.50
C GLN A 49 -7.40 -5.46 -7.64
N PHE A 50 -6.19 -5.17 -7.15
CA PHE A 50 -5.63 -3.83 -7.23
C PHE A 50 -5.11 -3.49 -8.62
N CYS A 51 -4.36 -4.41 -9.26
CA CYS A 51 -3.78 -4.19 -10.58
C CYS A 51 -4.81 -4.19 -11.71
N ASP A 52 -5.75 -5.15 -11.68
CA ASP A 52 -6.66 -5.45 -12.79
C ASP A 52 -8.09 -4.97 -12.52
N GLY A 53 -8.50 -4.86 -11.25
CA GLY A 53 -9.89 -4.56 -10.88
C GLY A 53 -10.28 -3.09 -10.90
N PHE A 54 -9.36 -2.17 -10.56
CA PHE A 54 -9.68 -0.74 -10.36
C PHE A 54 -9.29 0.14 -11.57
N GLY A 55 -9.90 -0.11 -12.75
CA GLY A 55 -9.68 0.74 -13.93
C GLY A 55 -8.36 0.47 -14.67
N ALA A 56 -7.88 -0.77 -14.60
CA ALA A 56 -6.56 -1.23 -15.03
C ALA A 56 -6.09 -0.76 -16.41
N ALA A 57 -6.98 -0.56 -17.38
CA ALA A 57 -6.55 -0.14 -18.72
C ALA A 57 -5.76 1.18 -18.75
N ILE A 58 -6.03 2.11 -17.81
CA ILE A 58 -5.38 3.43 -17.77
C ILE A 58 -4.28 3.48 -16.70
N ASN A 59 -4.50 2.86 -15.54
CA ASN A 59 -3.63 3.02 -14.35
C ASN A 59 -2.99 1.72 -13.84
N HIS A 60 -3.02 0.61 -14.61
CA HIS A 60 -2.49 -0.69 -14.14
C HIS A 60 -1.05 -0.61 -13.58
N SER A 61 -0.13 0.07 -14.29
CA SER A 61 1.26 0.19 -13.83
C SER A 61 1.39 0.95 -12.51
N ARG A 62 0.55 1.98 -12.30
CA ARG A 62 0.50 2.77 -11.06
C ARG A 62 -0.08 1.95 -9.92
N TRP A 63 -1.17 1.23 -10.15
CA TRP A 63 -1.79 0.36 -9.14
C TRP A 63 -0.88 -0.80 -8.72
N CYS A 64 -0.21 -1.45 -9.66
CA CYS A 64 0.78 -2.46 -9.32
C CYS A 64 1.99 -1.85 -8.60
N GLY A 65 2.43 -0.66 -9.02
CA GLY A 65 3.48 0.09 -8.31
C GLY A 65 3.09 0.40 -6.87
N TRP A 66 1.86 0.87 -6.65
CA TRP A 66 1.30 1.12 -5.32
C TRP A 66 1.25 -0.15 -4.46
N TRP A 67 0.75 -1.24 -5.02
CA TRP A 67 0.67 -2.51 -4.29
C TRP A 67 2.05 -2.98 -3.82
N VAL A 68 3.06 -2.90 -4.69
CA VAL A 68 4.44 -3.27 -4.34
C VAL A 68 5.03 -2.29 -3.33
N ALA A 69 4.79 -0.98 -3.47
CA ALA A 69 5.26 0.02 -2.52
C ALA A 69 4.69 -0.24 -1.12
N LEU A 70 3.37 -0.38 -0.98
CA LEU A 70 2.72 -0.57 0.31
C LEU A 70 3.14 -1.89 0.98
N THR A 71 3.18 -3.00 0.23
CA THR A 71 3.63 -4.29 0.79
C THR A 71 5.11 -4.24 1.24
N SER A 72 5.97 -3.60 0.46
CA SER A 72 7.40 -3.43 0.81
C SER A 72 7.57 -2.59 2.07
N THR A 73 6.86 -1.47 2.18
CA THR A 73 6.91 -0.59 3.35
C THR A 73 6.34 -1.27 4.60
N ILE A 74 5.23 -2.01 4.49
CA ILE A 74 4.71 -2.83 5.61
C ILE A 74 5.77 -3.81 6.10
N TRP A 75 6.45 -4.50 5.17
CA TRP A 75 7.49 -5.47 5.51
C TRP A 75 8.68 -4.80 6.20
N GLU A 76 9.14 -3.66 5.69
CA GLU A 76 10.22 -2.89 6.29
C GLU A 76 9.89 -2.45 7.72
N HIS A 77 8.72 -1.83 7.93
CA HIS A 77 8.30 -1.37 9.26
C HIS A 77 8.10 -2.53 10.24
N ARG A 78 7.62 -3.68 9.77
CA ARG A 78 7.56 -4.92 10.56
C ARG A 78 8.95 -5.40 10.96
N ASN A 79 9.95 -5.30 10.07
CA ASN A 79 11.33 -5.67 10.38
C ASN A 79 11.98 -4.68 11.36
N LEU A 80 11.72 -3.38 11.20
CA LEU A 80 12.16 -2.36 12.15
C LEU A 80 11.62 -2.62 13.57
N LEU A 81 10.36 -3.04 13.68
CA LEU A 81 9.77 -3.44 14.95
C LEU A 81 10.51 -4.63 15.58
N ILE A 82 10.77 -5.69 14.81
CA ILE A 82 11.38 -6.92 15.35
C ILE A 82 12.86 -6.78 15.65
N PHE A 83 13.62 -6.20 14.72
CA PHE A 83 15.08 -6.20 14.79
C PHE A 83 15.65 -4.95 15.48
N GLN A 84 14.88 -3.87 15.57
CA GLN A 84 15.33 -2.61 16.16
C GLN A 84 14.42 -2.13 17.30
N GLY A 85 13.35 -2.86 17.64
CA GLY A 85 12.43 -2.48 18.71
C GLY A 85 11.63 -1.21 18.45
N LYS A 86 11.57 -0.73 17.20
CA LYS A 86 10.80 0.48 16.85
C LYS A 86 9.30 0.22 16.94
N THR A 87 8.50 1.25 17.18
CA THR A 87 7.04 1.09 17.17
C THR A 87 6.50 1.00 15.74
N PHE A 88 5.51 0.14 15.52
CA PHE A 88 4.78 0.12 14.24
C PHE A 88 3.72 1.22 14.24
N ASP A 89 3.87 2.19 13.35
CA ASP A 89 2.92 3.31 13.15
C ASP A 89 2.33 3.22 11.73
N SER A 90 1.03 2.93 11.66
CA SER A 90 0.31 2.78 10.39
C SER A 90 0.28 4.08 9.58
N SER A 91 0.21 5.24 10.23
CA SER A 91 0.23 6.53 9.53
C SER A 91 1.59 6.75 8.87
N LYS A 92 2.67 6.44 9.58
CA LYS A 92 4.02 6.54 9.02
C LYS A 92 4.26 5.56 7.86
N VAL A 93 3.75 4.33 7.99
CA VAL A 93 3.78 3.34 6.89
C VAL A 93 3.08 3.88 5.64
N MET A 94 1.92 4.52 5.79
CA MET A 94 1.20 5.12 4.67
C MET A 94 2.02 6.23 4.01
N GLU A 95 2.56 7.16 4.79
CA GLU A 95 3.41 8.25 4.28
C GLU A 95 4.61 7.73 3.50
N ASP A 96 5.33 6.76 4.06
CA ASP A 96 6.53 6.16 3.44
C ASP A 96 6.18 5.40 2.16
N ALA A 97 5.04 4.69 2.13
CA ALA A 97 4.56 4.00 0.95
C ALA A 97 4.16 4.97 -0.17
N ILE A 98 3.45 6.06 0.16
CA ILE A 98 3.08 7.13 -0.78
C ILE A 98 4.34 7.79 -1.35
N PHE A 99 5.32 8.08 -0.50
CA PHE A 99 6.60 8.64 -0.94
C PHE A 99 7.40 7.69 -1.84
N LEU A 100 7.41 6.39 -1.53
CA LEU A 100 8.05 5.37 -2.35
C LEU A 100 7.40 5.26 -3.74
N ALA A 101 6.07 5.21 -3.79
CA ALA A 101 5.33 5.18 -5.05
C ALA A 101 5.60 6.43 -5.90
N TRP A 102 5.53 7.62 -5.30
CA TRP A 102 5.88 8.88 -5.98
C TRP A 102 7.32 8.87 -6.51
N SER A 103 8.28 8.41 -5.72
CA SER A 103 9.70 8.35 -6.11
C SER A 103 9.90 7.46 -7.34
N TRP A 104 9.16 6.37 -7.45
CA TRP A 104 9.19 5.50 -8.63
C TRP A 104 8.55 6.14 -9.86
N LEU A 105 7.41 6.83 -9.71
CA LEU A 105 6.81 7.59 -10.80
C LEU A 105 7.78 8.68 -11.30
N LYS A 106 8.39 9.42 -10.37
CA LYS A 106 9.38 10.46 -10.66
C LYS A 106 10.60 9.93 -11.42
N ALA A 107 11.05 8.71 -11.10
CA ALA A 107 12.21 8.10 -11.73
C ALA A 107 11.91 7.42 -13.07
N ARG A 108 10.69 6.90 -13.28
CA ARG A 108 10.37 6.01 -14.41
C ARG A 108 9.40 6.60 -15.44
N GLU A 109 8.51 7.50 -15.04
CA GLU A 109 7.49 8.07 -15.92
C GLU A 109 8.05 9.30 -16.64
N LYS A 110 8.22 9.19 -17.97
CA LYS A 110 8.73 10.30 -18.79
C LYS A 110 7.78 11.50 -18.71
N GLY A 111 8.33 12.66 -18.37
CA GLY A 111 7.55 13.90 -18.25
C GLY A 111 6.86 14.10 -16.91
N PHE A 112 6.97 13.16 -15.97
CA PHE A 112 6.42 13.33 -14.62
C PHE A 112 7.24 14.37 -13.84
N ASN A 113 6.69 15.58 -13.69
CA ASN A 113 7.34 16.67 -12.97
C ASN A 113 6.62 17.15 -11.70
N THR A 114 5.56 16.46 -11.29
CA THR A 114 4.76 16.83 -10.13
C THR A 114 5.56 16.70 -8.83
N SER A 115 5.55 17.76 -8.01
CA SER A 115 6.16 17.72 -6.68
C SER A 115 5.42 16.76 -5.76
N PHE A 116 6.12 16.19 -4.78
CA PHE A 116 5.52 15.24 -3.83
C PHE A 116 4.29 15.83 -3.14
N ASN A 117 4.40 17.04 -2.58
CA ASN A 117 3.31 17.70 -1.85
C ASN A 117 2.05 17.90 -2.72
N HIS A 118 2.23 18.28 -3.98
CA HIS A 118 1.09 18.45 -4.89
C HIS A 118 0.47 17.10 -5.24
N TRP A 119 1.31 16.10 -5.51
CA TRP A 119 0.86 14.76 -5.87
C TRP A 119 0.13 14.06 -4.72
N SER A 120 0.67 14.08 -3.50
CA SER A 120 0.07 13.43 -2.34
C SER A 120 -1.26 14.08 -1.92
N SER A 121 -1.39 15.40 -2.08
CA SER A 121 -2.65 16.12 -1.82
C SER A 121 -3.75 15.81 -2.84
N ASN A 122 -3.38 15.37 -4.05
CA ASN A 122 -4.29 15.06 -5.16
C ASN A 122 -4.13 13.60 -5.60
N ILE A 123 -3.89 12.70 -4.64
CA ILE A 123 -3.56 11.30 -4.93
C ILE A 123 -4.68 10.59 -5.69
N SER A 124 -5.95 10.95 -5.43
CA SER A 124 -7.12 10.45 -6.16
C SER A 124 -7.02 10.65 -7.67
N ASP A 125 -6.50 11.80 -8.13
CA ASP A 125 -6.36 12.10 -9.57
C ASP A 125 -5.33 11.19 -10.26
N SER A 126 -4.43 10.59 -9.48
CA SER A 126 -3.37 9.71 -10.00
C SER A 126 -3.80 8.25 -10.13
N TYR A 127 -4.85 7.86 -9.42
CA TYR A 127 -5.32 6.47 -9.31
C TYR A 127 -6.76 6.26 -9.79
N GLY A 128 -7.58 7.32 -9.86
CA GLY A 128 -8.93 7.33 -10.42
C GLY A 128 -8.99 7.38 -11.94
#